data_AF-A0A1I7IDI7-F1
#
_entry.id   AF-A0A1I7IDI7-F1
#
_cell.length_a   1.000
_cell.length_b   1.000
_cell.length_c   1.000
_cell.angle_alpha   90.00
_cell.angle_beta   90.00
_cell.angle_gamma   90.00
#
_symmetry.space_group_name_H-M   'P 1'
#
loop_
_entity.id
_entity.type
_entity.pdbx_description
1 polymer ?
#
loop_
_entity_poly.entity_id
_entity_poly.type
_entity_poly.pdbx_seq_one_letter_code
_entity_poly.pdbx_strand_id
1 'polypeptide(L)'
;MPGSVVGKTLNLGYPGNVSRSADAVIVNRPVRSTDSNPIPFGAPVVLNSDNTYSLFGATNTAADFAGVAIREVKQATSYLSQPYGQTQYNPGDPCDVIERGSVTVTCNVGTPVAGGPVYIRVAANASIPNGVVGGFEAAADGTNTVQLTNVQWKTGKIDANNTAEITILSRNKA
;
A
#
# COMPACT_ATOMS: atom_id res chain seq x y z
N MET A 1 -12.04 42.08 -0.92
CA MET A 1 -11.61 40.88 -0.18
C MET A 1 -11.75 39.67 -1.08
N PRO A 2 -10.66 39.00 -1.51
CA PRO A 2 -10.79 37.67 -2.08
C PRO A 2 -11.06 36.71 -0.91
N GLY A 3 -12.28 36.16 -0.85
CA GLY A 3 -12.60 35.15 0.16
C GLY A 3 -11.69 33.94 -0.03
N SER A 4 -10.91 33.59 0.99
CA SER A 4 -10.16 32.33 1.00
C SER A 4 -11.17 31.17 1.10
N VAL A 5 -11.20 30.32 0.10
CA VAL A 5 -12.00 29.09 0.15
C VAL A 5 -11.22 28.07 0.98
N VAL A 6 -11.72 27.75 2.17
CA VAL A 6 -11.19 26.64 2.98
C VAL A 6 -11.66 25.32 2.37
N GLY A 7 -10.71 24.49 1.92
CA GLY A 7 -10.88 23.05 1.62
C GLY A 7 -12.10 22.64 0.78
N LYS A 8 -12.01 22.71 -0.56
CA LYS A 8 -13.07 22.26 -1.47
C LYS A 8 -13.29 20.73 -1.49
N THR A 9 -12.34 19.96 -0.98
CA THR A 9 -12.37 18.49 -0.90
C THR A 9 -11.56 18.01 0.28
N LEU A 10 -12.05 16.98 0.98
CA LEU A 10 -11.31 16.30 2.04
C LEU A 10 -10.27 15.34 1.43
N ASN A 11 -9.16 15.16 2.15
CA ASN A 11 -8.17 14.13 1.82
C ASN A 11 -8.77 12.73 1.95
N LEU A 12 -8.16 11.75 1.28
CA LEU A 12 -8.63 10.36 1.23
C LEU A 12 -8.17 9.55 2.46
N GLY A 13 -7.87 10.23 3.57
CA GLY A 13 -7.38 9.63 4.80
C GLY A 13 -5.87 9.38 4.76
N TYR A 14 -5.47 8.23 5.32
CA TYR A 14 -4.08 7.81 5.42
C TYR A 14 -3.91 6.43 4.79
N PRO A 15 -2.74 6.11 4.22
CA PRO A 15 -2.43 4.76 3.76
C PRO A 15 -2.65 3.70 4.86
N GLY A 16 -3.16 2.54 4.49
CA GLY A 16 -3.48 1.42 5.38
C GLY A 16 -4.85 1.49 6.06
N ASN A 17 -5.71 2.47 5.74
CA ASN A 17 -7.10 2.45 6.23
C ASN A 17 -7.95 1.55 5.35
N VAL A 18 -8.73 0.67 6.00
CA VAL A 18 -9.82 -0.05 5.33
C VAL A 18 -10.89 0.96 4.93
N SER A 19 -11.10 1.14 3.63
CA SER A 19 -12.03 2.15 3.11
C SER A 19 -13.47 1.65 3.10
N ARG A 20 -13.67 0.31 3.08
CA ARG A 20 -14.98 -0.35 3.05
C ARG A 20 -14.91 -1.66 3.82
N SER A 21 -15.61 -1.74 4.95
CA SER A 21 -15.52 -2.87 5.90
C SER A 21 -16.33 -4.10 5.52
N ALA A 22 -17.39 -3.94 4.71
CA ALA A 22 -18.33 -5.04 4.41
C ALA A 22 -17.71 -6.25 3.69
N ASP A 23 -16.55 -6.08 3.04
CA ASP A 23 -15.84 -7.15 2.32
C ASP A 23 -14.36 -7.25 2.73
N ALA A 24 -14.02 -6.76 3.92
CA ALA A 24 -12.66 -6.80 4.42
C ALA A 24 -12.31 -8.19 4.97
N VAL A 25 -11.36 -8.87 4.32
CA VAL A 25 -10.74 -10.09 4.84
C VAL A 25 -9.35 -9.74 5.31
N ILE A 26 -9.12 -9.85 6.62
CA ILE A 26 -7.91 -9.40 7.29
C ILE A 26 -7.31 -10.57 8.05
N VAL A 27 -5.99 -10.74 7.94
CA VAL A 27 -5.25 -11.80 8.65
C VAL A 27 -4.01 -11.22 9.33
N ASN A 28 -3.90 -11.53 10.63
CA ASN A 28 -2.74 -11.18 11.44
C ASN A 28 -1.64 -12.24 11.32
N ARG A 29 -0.41 -11.80 11.06
CA ARG A 29 0.81 -12.61 11.18
C ARG A 29 1.98 -11.73 11.63
N PRO A 30 3.00 -12.27 12.32
CA PRO A 30 4.16 -11.48 12.69
C PRO A 30 4.95 -11.02 11.46
N VAL A 31 5.52 -9.82 11.52
CA VAL A 31 6.60 -9.42 10.61
C VAL A 31 7.80 -10.31 10.89
N ARG A 32 8.45 -10.81 9.84
CA ARG A 32 9.64 -11.65 9.99
C ARG A 32 10.70 -10.91 10.82
N SER A 33 11.12 -11.51 11.94
CA SER A 33 12.04 -10.88 12.89
C SER A 33 13.46 -10.68 12.35
N THR A 34 13.84 -11.42 11.31
CA THR A 34 15.14 -11.30 10.65
C THR A 34 15.18 -10.24 9.56
N ASP A 35 14.04 -9.64 9.19
CA ASP A 35 14.03 -8.56 8.21
C ASP A 35 14.64 -7.29 8.82
N SER A 36 15.38 -6.53 8.01
CA SER A 36 15.95 -5.25 8.44
C SER A 36 14.99 -4.08 8.27
N ASN A 37 14.04 -4.21 7.34
CA ASN A 37 13.12 -3.15 6.96
C ASN A 37 11.76 -3.36 7.62
N PRO A 38 11.20 -2.33 8.27
CA PRO A 38 9.83 -2.37 8.76
C PRO A 38 8.82 -2.37 7.60
N ILE A 39 7.57 -2.74 7.89
CA ILE A 39 6.46 -2.69 6.95
C ILE A 39 5.61 -1.45 7.22
N PRO A 40 5.65 -0.41 6.35
CA PRO A 40 4.79 0.77 6.50
C PRO A 40 3.31 0.43 6.30
N PHE A 41 2.42 1.17 6.94
CA PHE A 41 0.99 1.05 6.67
C PHE A 41 0.68 1.44 5.21
N GLY A 42 -0.22 0.68 4.57
CA GLY A 42 -0.55 0.83 3.16
C GLY A 42 0.50 0.25 2.21
N ALA A 43 1.56 -0.40 2.71
CA ALA A 43 2.56 -1.04 1.88
C ALA A 43 2.11 -2.45 1.42
N PRO A 44 2.50 -2.89 0.21
CA PRO A 44 2.33 -4.26 -0.21
C PRO A 44 3.24 -5.20 0.58
N VAL A 45 2.71 -6.38 0.90
CA VAL A 45 3.46 -7.40 1.64
C VAL A 45 3.50 -8.72 0.89
N VAL A 46 4.46 -9.57 1.26
CA VAL A 46 4.56 -10.96 0.83
C VAL A 46 4.34 -11.89 2.02
N LEU A 47 3.72 -13.05 1.76
CA LEU A 47 3.60 -14.13 2.74
C LEU A 47 4.78 -15.08 2.57
N ASN A 48 5.53 -15.24 3.63
CA ASN A 48 6.65 -16.16 3.68
C ASN A 48 6.23 -17.60 4.03
N SER A 49 7.12 -18.56 3.74
CA SER A 49 6.90 -19.98 4.07
C SER A 49 6.83 -20.29 5.56
N ASP A 50 7.44 -19.44 6.40
CA ASP A 50 7.41 -19.52 7.87
C ASP A 50 6.19 -18.81 8.49
N ASN A 51 5.16 -18.51 7.69
CA ASN A 51 3.92 -17.85 8.12
C ASN A 51 4.16 -16.46 8.74
N THR A 52 5.18 -15.75 8.24
CA THR A 52 5.49 -14.35 8.58
C THR A 52 5.22 -13.44 7.37
N TYR A 53 5.09 -12.14 7.61
CA TYR A 53 5.06 -11.14 6.54
C TYR A 53 6.42 -10.46 6.36
N SER A 54 6.72 -10.13 5.11
CA SER A 54 7.84 -9.26 4.71
C SER A 54 7.35 -8.17 3.77
N LEU A 55 8.11 -7.08 3.66
CA LEU A 55 7.83 -6.02 2.70
C LEU A 55 8.04 -6.54 1.27
N PHE A 56 7.14 -6.19 0.34
CA PHE A 56 7.33 -6.50 -1.08
C PHE A 56 8.52 -5.72 -1.64
N GLY A 57 9.44 -6.41 -2.32
CA GLY A 57 10.70 -5.83 -2.79
C GLY A 57 11.08 -6.21 -4.22
N ALA A 58 12.33 -5.92 -4.57
CA ALA A 58 12.84 -6.00 -5.94
C ALA A 58 12.84 -7.42 -6.56
N THR A 59 12.91 -8.45 -5.73
CA THR A 59 12.97 -9.85 -6.18
C THR A 59 11.61 -10.51 -6.28
N ASN A 60 10.54 -9.82 -5.87
CA ASN A 60 9.21 -10.39 -5.82
C ASN A 60 8.45 -10.24 -7.14
N THR A 61 7.53 -11.17 -7.34
CA THR A 61 6.61 -11.20 -8.48
C THR A 61 5.17 -10.92 -8.00
N ALA A 62 4.27 -10.66 -8.94
CA ALA A 62 2.85 -10.45 -8.61
C ALA A 62 2.22 -11.65 -7.85
N ALA A 63 2.75 -12.86 -8.04
CA ALA A 63 2.29 -14.07 -7.35
C ALA A 63 2.69 -14.12 -5.87
N ASP A 64 3.68 -13.31 -5.45
CA ASP A 64 4.16 -13.23 -4.07
C ASP A 64 3.33 -12.26 -3.23
N PHE A 65 2.60 -11.34 -3.89
CA PHE A 65 1.73 -10.37 -3.23
C PHE A 65 0.68 -11.08 -2.38
N ALA A 66 0.71 -10.85 -1.07
CA ALA A 66 -0.23 -11.43 -0.13
C ALA A 66 -1.35 -10.44 0.28
N GLY A 67 -1.07 -9.13 0.22
CA GLY A 67 -2.04 -8.11 0.59
C GLY A 67 -1.38 -6.78 0.93
N VAL A 68 -2.12 -5.95 1.67
CA VAL A 68 -1.66 -4.63 2.11
C VAL A 68 -1.67 -4.55 3.62
N ALA A 69 -0.59 -4.04 4.23
CA ALA A 69 -0.54 -3.80 5.66
C ALA A 69 -1.53 -2.70 6.06
N ILE A 70 -2.42 -2.98 7.02
CA ILE A 70 -3.44 -2.03 7.49
C ILE A 70 -3.12 -1.49 8.88
N ARG A 71 -3.72 -0.37 9.27
CA ARG A 71 -3.49 0.30 10.57
C ARG A 71 -4.56 0.00 11.61
N GLU A 72 -4.94 -1.27 11.77
CA GLU A 72 -6.03 -1.67 12.68
C GLU A 72 -5.60 -1.71 14.14
N VAL A 73 -4.54 -2.47 14.46
CA VAL A 73 -4.10 -2.68 15.85
C VAL A 73 -3.04 -1.68 16.32
N LYS A 74 -2.29 -1.06 15.39
CA LYS A 74 -1.19 -0.13 15.73
C LYS A 74 -1.44 1.25 15.12
N GLN A 75 -1.39 2.28 15.97
CA GLN A 75 -1.48 3.68 15.56
C GLN A 75 -0.08 4.32 15.47
N ALA A 76 -0.01 5.50 14.85
CA ALA A 76 1.21 6.30 14.83
C ALA A 76 1.66 6.64 16.26
N THR A 77 2.93 6.42 16.58
CA THR A 77 3.50 6.74 17.90
C THR A 77 4.00 8.19 18.00
N SER A 78 4.04 8.93 16.87
CA SER A 78 4.48 10.33 16.78
C SER A 78 3.37 11.22 16.22
N TYR A 79 3.01 12.27 16.98
CA TYR A 79 1.99 13.25 16.60
C TYR A 79 2.47 14.23 15.52
N LEU A 80 3.73 14.68 15.60
CA LEU A 80 4.27 15.77 14.77
C LEU A 80 4.93 15.28 13.46
N SER A 81 5.22 13.99 13.36
CA SER A 81 5.84 13.40 12.17
C SER A 81 5.18 12.05 11.85
N GLN A 82 4.20 12.11 10.94
CA GLN A 82 3.58 10.94 10.30
C GLN A 82 4.10 10.63 8.88
N PRO A 83 5.38 10.85 8.50
CA PRO A 83 5.86 10.36 7.22
C PRO A 83 6.01 8.83 7.24
N TYR A 84 6.01 8.27 6.05
CA TYR A 84 6.45 6.92 5.71
C TYR A 84 7.69 6.53 6.55
N GLY A 85 7.58 5.51 7.40
CA GLY A 85 8.67 5.03 8.28
C GLY A 85 8.49 5.20 9.80
N GLN A 86 7.43 5.87 10.27
CA GLN A 86 7.05 5.86 11.71
C GLN A 86 5.66 5.27 11.99
N THR A 87 4.86 5.08 10.94
CA THR A 87 3.58 4.38 10.91
C THR A 87 3.79 3.00 10.27
N GLN A 88 4.27 2.06 11.07
CA GLN A 88 4.77 0.78 10.57
C GLN A 88 4.68 -0.35 11.59
N TYR A 89 4.81 -1.56 11.09
CA TYR A 89 5.12 -2.76 11.86
C TYR A 89 6.62 -3.04 11.77
N ASN A 90 7.29 -3.10 12.92
CA ASN A 90 8.71 -3.44 12.99
C ASN A 90 8.89 -4.97 12.91
N PRO A 91 10.09 -5.45 12.56
CA PRO A 91 10.41 -6.87 12.64
C PRO A 91 10.02 -7.48 14.00
N GLY A 92 9.26 -8.58 13.97
CA GLY A 92 8.71 -9.24 15.15
C GLY A 92 7.36 -8.69 15.66
N ASP A 93 6.91 -7.53 15.19
CA ASP A 93 5.58 -7.02 15.56
C ASP A 93 4.46 -7.87 14.91
N PRO A 94 3.29 -8.03 15.55
CA PRO A 94 2.10 -8.54 14.89
C PRO A 94 1.63 -7.54 13.83
N CYS A 95 1.42 -8.00 12.60
CA CYS A 95 1.05 -7.18 11.44
C CYS A 95 -0.29 -7.65 10.87
N ASP A 96 -1.25 -6.73 10.77
CA ASP A 96 -2.54 -6.98 10.13
C ASP A 96 -2.45 -6.64 8.65
N VAL A 97 -2.92 -7.57 7.82
CA VAL A 97 -2.89 -7.43 6.37
C VAL A 97 -4.27 -7.70 5.82
N ILE A 98 -4.78 -6.77 5.01
CA ILE A 98 -5.99 -6.99 4.21
C ILE A 98 -5.62 -7.80 2.97
N GLU A 99 -6.23 -8.98 2.83
CA GLU A 99 -6.00 -9.91 1.73
C GLU A 99 -7.14 -9.87 0.69
N ARG A 100 -8.30 -9.31 1.05
CA ARG A 100 -9.41 -8.98 0.16
C ARG A 100 -10.17 -7.77 0.70
N GLY A 101 -10.64 -6.90 -0.19
CA GLY A 101 -11.41 -5.72 0.17
C GLY A 101 -10.77 -4.43 -0.31
N SER A 102 -11.22 -3.29 0.20
CA SER A 102 -10.77 -1.97 -0.24
C SER A 102 -9.95 -1.25 0.83
N VAL A 103 -8.84 -0.65 0.40
CA VAL A 103 -7.84 -0.03 1.28
C VAL A 103 -7.23 1.19 0.61
N THR A 104 -6.93 2.21 1.40
CA THR A 104 -6.18 3.39 0.94
C THR A 104 -4.69 3.10 0.93
N VAL A 105 -4.00 3.50 -0.12
CA VAL A 105 -2.56 3.31 -0.32
C VAL A 105 -1.94 4.57 -0.91
N THR A 106 -0.61 4.68 -0.84
CA THR A 106 0.12 5.72 -1.57
C THR A 106 0.29 5.28 -3.03
N CYS A 107 -0.07 6.15 -3.97
CA CYS A 107 0.24 6.00 -5.39
C CYS A 107 1.49 6.81 -5.72
N ASN A 108 2.64 6.15 -5.89
CA ASN A 108 3.93 6.79 -6.12
C ASN A 108 4.05 7.44 -7.51
N VAL A 109 3.47 6.80 -8.53
CA VAL A 109 3.62 7.19 -9.93
C VAL A 109 2.30 7.03 -10.68
N GLY A 110 1.98 8.01 -11.51
CA GLY A 110 0.79 8.00 -12.37
C GLY A 110 -0.48 8.50 -11.67
N THR A 111 -1.56 8.55 -12.43
CA THR A 111 -2.89 8.97 -11.96
C THR A 111 -3.83 7.77 -11.98
N PRO A 112 -4.36 7.32 -10.83
CA PRO A 112 -5.32 6.23 -10.76
C PRO A 112 -6.54 6.45 -11.67
N VAL A 113 -6.99 5.38 -12.33
CA VAL A 113 -8.26 5.33 -13.08
C VAL A 113 -9.16 4.29 -12.43
N ALA A 114 -10.46 4.56 -12.25
CA ALA A 114 -11.37 3.57 -11.68
C ALA A 114 -11.41 2.28 -12.53
N GLY A 115 -11.22 1.12 -11.90
CA GLY A 115 -11.06 -0.17 -12.58
C GLY A 115 -9.71 -0.34 -13.30
N GLY A 116 -8.80 0.64 -13.17
CA GLY A 116 -7.50 0.62 -13.81
C GLY A 116 -6.50 -0.31 -13.13
N PRO A 117 -5.45 -0.72 -13.86
CA PRO A 117 -4.44 -1.64 -13.36
C PRO A 117 -3.61 -1.02 -12.22
N VAL A 118 -3.21 -1.86 -11.27
CA VAL A 118 -2.29 -1.50 -10.19
C VAL A 118 -0.97 -2.21 -10.41
N TYR A 119 0.12 -1.47 -10.27
CA TYR A 119 1.48 -1.98 -10.39
C TYR A 119 2.24 -1.85 -9.07
N ILE A 120 3.23 -2.71 -8.85
CA ILE A 120 4.26 -2.51 -7.82
C ILE A 120 5.61 -2.34 -8.52
N ARG A 121 6.38 -1.34 -8.13
CA ARG A 121 7.75 -1.16 -8.63
C ARG A 121 8.71 -2.19 -8.02
N VAL A 122 9.50 -2.84 -8.88
CA VAL A 122 10.52 -3.84 -8.50
C VAL A 122 11.94 -3.38 -8.84
N ALA A 123 12.11 -2.33 -9.66
CA ALA A 123 13.43 -1.75 -9.92
C ALA A 123 13.39 -0.22 -9.97
N ALA A 124 14.46 0.42 -9.49
CA ALA A 124 14.63 1.86 -9.55
C ALA A 124 14.83 2.33 -10.99
N ASN A 125 14.25 3.47 -11.33
CA ASN A 125 14.44 4.13 -12.62
C ASN A 125 14.77 5.60 -12.37
N ALA A 126 15.97 6.03 -12.75
CA ALA A 126 16.43 7.41 -12.52
C ALA A 126 15.54 8.46 -13.23
N SER A 127 14.83 8.09 -14.28
CA SER A 127 13.87 8.96 -14.98
C SER A 127 12.52 9.07 -14.26
N ILE A 128 12.24 8.23 -13.26
CA ILE A 128 11.02 8.24 -12.45
C ILE A 128 11.42 8.30 -10.97
N PRO A 129 11.97 9.45 -10.50
CA PRO A 129 12.55 9.56 -9.16
C PRO A 129 11.53 9.38 -8.02
N ASN A 130 10.23 9.53 -8.29
CA ASN A 130 9.17 9.30 -7.33
C ASN A 130 8.82 7.80 -7.18
N GLY A 131 9.28 6.97 -8.11
CA GLY A 131 9.07 5.53 -8.10
C GLY A 131 9.93 4.88 -7.03
N VAL A 132 9.26 4.29 -6.03
CA VAL A 132 9.91 3.60 -4.90
C VAL A 132 9.73 2.11 -5.07
N VAL A 133 10.81 1.32 -4.97
CA VAL A 133 10.71 -0.15 -5.00
C VAL A 133 9.82 -0.63 -3.85
N GLY A 134 8.85 -1.48 -4.15
CA GLY A 134 7.79 -1.88 -3.22
C GLY A 134 6.63 -0.89 -3.11
N GLY A 135 6.62 0.19 -3.90
CA GLY A 135 5.53 1.18 -3.94
C GLY A 135 4.47 0.86 -5.00
N PHE A 136 3.22 1.29 -4.76
CA PHE A 136 2.13 1.14 -5.72
C PHE A 136 2.16 2.24 -6.79
N GLU A 137 1.84 1.86 -8.02
CA GLU A 137 1.83 2.76 -9.18
C GLU A 137 0.59 2.55 -10.05
N ALA A 138 0.14 3.63 -10.68
CA ALA A 138 -0.94 3.64 -11.66
C ALA A 138 -0.44 3.63 -13.12
N ALA A 139 0.88 3.57 -13.32
CA ALA A 139 1.51 3.50 -14.63
C ALA A 139 2.57 2.38 -14.65
N ALA A 140 2.65 1.65 -15.76
CA ALA A 140 3.69 0.66 -15.97
C ALA A 140 5.01 1.32 -16.37
N ASP A 141 6.13 0.67 -16.00
CA ASP A 141 7.49 1.04 -16.39
C ASP A 141 8.26 -0.20 -16.87
N GLY A 142 7.72 -0.89 -17.88
CA GLY A 142 8.33 -2.09 -18.46
C GLY A 142 8.66 -3.15 -17.42
N THR A 143 9.93 -3.60 -17.38
CA THR A 143 10.43 -4.60 -16.44
C THR A 143 10.65 -4.05 -15.02
N ASN A 144 10.55 -2.74 -14.81
CA ASN A 144 10.75 -2.14 -13.50
C ASN A 144 9.50 -2.20 -12.63
N THR A 145 8.36 -2.64 -13.17
CA THR A 145 7.09 -2.77 -12.47
C THR A 145 6.44 -4.11 -12.76
N VAL A 146 5.74 -4.68 -11.77
CA VAL A 146 4.91 -5.86 -11.92
C VAL A 146 3.44 -5.48 -11.78
N GLN A 147 2.58 -5.98 -12.67
CA GLN A 147 1.13 -5.75 -12.58
C GLN A 147 0.49 -6.73 -11.61
N LEU A 148 -0.37 -6.23 -10.72
CA LEU A 148 -1.23 -7.06 -9.89
C LEU A 148 -2.56 -7.31 -10.62
N THR A 149 -2.79 -8.54 -11.08
CA THR A 149 -4.02 -8.88 -11.82
C THR A 149 -5.23 -9.06 -10.92
N ASN A 150 -5.03 -9.26 -9.61
CA ASN A 150 -6.08 -9.40 -8.60
C ASN A 150 -6.38 -8.07 -7.87
N VAL A 151 -5.84 -6.93 -8.33
CA VAL A 151 -6.00 -5.62 -7.69
C VAL A 151 -6.32 -4.57 -8.73
N GLN A 152 -7.24 -3.66 -8.39
CA GLN A 152 -7.60 -2.52 -9.25
C GLN A 152 -7.72 -1.23 -8.44
N TRP A 153 -7.46 -0.09 -9.09
CA TRP A 153 -7.80 1.22 -8.53
C TRP A 153 -9.32 1.38 -8.44
N LYS A 154 -9.82 1.88 -7.31
CA LYS A 154 -11.25 1.86 -7.01
C LYS A 154 -12.02 3.06 -7.57
N THR A 155 -11.55 4.28 -7.27
CA THR A 155 -12.31 5.52 -7.50
C THR A 155 -11.71 6.44 -8.55
N GLY A 156 -10.46 6.20 -8.97
CA GLY A 156 -9.71 7.10 -9.84
C GLY A 156 -9.34 8.45 -9.21
N LYS A 157 -9.47 8.58 -7.89
CA LYS A 157 -9.09 9.78 -7.15
C LYS A 157 -7.74 9.59 -6.47
N ILE A 158 -6.96 10.66 -6.44
CA ILE A 158 -5.73 10.79 -5.68
C ILE A 158 -5.76 12.16 -4.99
N ASP A 159 -5.37 12.22 -3.72
CA ASP A 159 -5.29 13.49 -2.99
C ASP A 159 -3.90 14.12 -3.06
N ALA A 160 -3.73 15.30 -2.45
CA ALA A 160 -2.46 16.04 -2.46
C ALA A 160 -1.31 15.31 -1.71
N ASN A 161 -1.62 14.28 -0.91
CA ASN A 161 -0.65 13.44 -0.22
C ASN A 161 -0.37 12.14 -1.01
N ASN A 162 -0.81 12.06 -2.26
CA ASN A 162 -0.74 10.87 -3.11
C ASN A 162 -1.49 9.65 -2.55
N THR A 163 -2.46 9.86 -1.66
CA THR A 163 -3.30 8.77 -1.17
C THR A 163 -4.40 8.48 -2.18
N ALA A 164 -4.59 7.21 -2.51
CA ALA A 164 -5.60 6.71 -3.42
C ALA A 164 -6.18 5.38 -2.90
N GLU A 165 -7.28 4.90 -3.50
CA GLU A 165 -7.97 3.69 -3.05
C GLU A 165 -7.79 2.56 -4.06
N ILE A 166 -7.38 1.38 -3.58
CA ILE A 166 -7.38 0.13 -4.34
C ILE A 166 -8.39 -0.86 -3.76
N THR A 167 -8.81 -1.82 -4.59
CA THR A 167 -9.57 -2.99 -4.17
C THR A 167 -8.82 -4.26 -4.56
N ILE A 168 -8.57 -5.13 -3.59
CA ILE A 168 -8.06 -6.48 -3.78
C ILE A 168 -9.28 -7.40 -4.01
N LEU A 169 -9.35 -7.99 -5.19
CA LEU A 169 -10.50 -8.76 -5.67
C LEU A 169 -10.48 -10.22 -5.20
N SER A 170 -9.29 -10.82 -5.14
CA SER A 170 -9.08 -12.20 -4.74
C SER A 170 -7.77 -12.38 -3.99
N ARG A 171 -7.71 -13.38 -3.11
CA ARG A 171 -6.53 -13.73 -2.30
C ARG A 171 -5.55 -14.55 -3.14
N ASN A 172 -4.32 -14.05 -3.35
CA ASN A 172 -3.26 -14.78 -4.07
C ASN A 172 -2.55 -15.80 -3.18
N LYS A 173 -2.44 -15.50 -1.88
CA LYS A 173 -1.92 -16.40 -0.84
C LYS A 173 -3.06 -16.54 0.18
N ALA A 174 -3.50 -17.77 0.44
CA ALA A 174 -4.70 -18.04 1.25
C ALA A 174 -4.40 -18.98 2.41
#